data_AF-A0A1G1FP07-F1
#
_entry.id   AF-A0A1G1FP07-F1
#
_cell.length_a   1.000
_cell.length_b   1.000
_cell.length_c   1.000
_cell.angle_alpha   90.00
_cell.angle_beta   90.00
_cell.angle_gamma   90.00
#
_symmetry.space_group_name_H-M   'P 1'
#
loop_
_entity.id
_entity.type
_entity.pdbx_description
1 polymer ?
#
loop_
_entity_poly.entity_id
_entity_poly.type
_entity_poly.pdbx_seq_one_letter_code
_entity_poly.pdbx_strand_id
1 'polypeptide(L)'
;MKRTVLIILTTLVLLSFAVTALALTNSEYEKALQSYNSGKYSEAVKLLKEYVKKNPDPAAYYRIGYGLYKLRNFEESNEYFKEAYLIDPSYSIGPTGVPKKYPKAEMAPKPAEGKASQK
;
A
#
# COMPACT_ATOMS: atom_id res chain seq x y z
N MET A 1 14.84 -43.97 8.98
CA MET A 1 16.06 -43.20 8.63
C MET A 1 15.94 -42.51 7.27
N LYS A 2 15.87 -43.21 6.12
CA LYS A 2 15.78 -42.54 4.80
C LYS A 2 14.50 -41.68 4.61
N ARG A 3 13.34 -42.18 5.07
CA ARG A 3 12.05 -41.46 4.99
C ARG A 3 11.97 -40.24 5.91
N THR A 4 12.52 -40.34 7.11
CA THR A 4 12.56 -39.23 8.09
C THR A 4 13.49 -38.13 7.61
N VAL A 5 14.64 -38.47 7.01
CA VAL A 5 15.55 -37.49 6.38
C VAL A 5 14.88 -36.77 5.20
N LEU A 6 14.12 -37.49 4.36
CA LEU A 6 13.39 -36.88 3.26
C LEU A 6 12.34 -35.87 3.74
N ILE A 7 11.57 -36.20 4.79
CA ILE A 7 10.56 -35.29 5.36
C ILE A 7 11.21 -34.05 5.99
N ILE A 8 12.36 -34.20 6.65
CA ILE A 8 13.11 -33.06 7.20
C ILE A 8 13.59 -32.16 6.06
N LEU A 9 14.13 -32.73 4.98
CA LEU A 9 14.59 -31.94 3.83
C LEU A 9 13.45 -31.20 3.13
N THR A 10 12.31 -31.84 2.92
CA THR A 10 11.16 -31.18 2.28
C THR A 10 10.57 -30.09 3.14
N THR A 11 10.47 -30.30 4.46
CA THR A 11 9.98 -29.26 5.38
C THR A 11 10.95 -28.08 5.48
N LEU A 12 12.26 -28.31 5.42
CA LEU A 12 13.28 -27.25 5.41
C LEU A 12 13.21 -26.39 4.14
N VAL A 13 12.93 -27.02 2.99
CA VAL A 13 12.72 -26.33 1.70
C VAL A 13 11.41 -25.52 1.70
N LEU A 14 10.33 -26.06 2.26
CA LEU A 14 9.07 -25.33 2.38
C LEU A 14 9.19 -24.14 3.35
N LEU A 15 9.92 -24.31 4.45
CA LEU A 15 10.15 -23.25 5.43
C LEU A 15 11.01 -22.13 4.84
N SER A 16 12.07 -22.46 4.08
CA SER A 16 12.90 -21.45 3.43
C SER A 16 12.16 -20.67 2.35
N PHE A 17 11.26 -21.31 1.62
CA PHE A 17 10.38 -20.63 0.65
C PHE A 17 9.38 -19.67 1.34
N ALA A 18 8.82 -20.06 2.48
CA ALA A 18 7.94 -19.18 3.26
C ALA A 18 8.70 -17.95 3.80
N VAL A 19 9.93 -18.14 4.28
CA VAL A 19 10.78 -17.04 4.79
C VAL A 19 11.19 -16.07 3.67
N THR A 20 11.53 -16.56 2.48
CA THR A 20 11.88 -15.68 1.36
C THR A 20 10.68 -14.91 0.82
N ALA A 21 9.48 -15.53 0.80
CA ALA A 21 8.25 -14.83 0.43
C ALA A 21 7.93 -13.66 1.38
N LEU A 22 8.17 -13.84 2.69
CA LEU A 22 8.03 -12.78 3.69
C LEU A 22 9.11 -11.69 3.55
N ALA A 23 10.33 -12.04 3.15
CA ALA A 23 11.42 -11.07 2.96
C ALA A 23 11.26 -10.23 1.67
N LEU A 24 10.81 -10.84 0.57
CA LEU A 24 10.60 -10.14 -0.70
C LEU A 24 9.45 -9.13 -0.63
N THR A 25 8.42 -9.42 0.14
CA THR A 25 7.26 -8.54 0.34
C THR A 25 7.60 -7.29 1.13
N ASN A 26 8.45 -7.39 2.17
CA ASN A 26 8.92 -6.23 2.91
C ASN A 26 9.79 -5.31 2.03
N SER A 27 10.65 -5.87 1.17
CA SER A 27 11.50 -5.07 0.27
C SER A 27 10.70 -4.24 -0.75
N GLU A 28 9.68 -4.85 -1.36
CA GLU A 28 8.83 -4.16 -2.35
C GLU A 28 8.01 -3.03 -1.72
N TYR A 29 7.48 -3.26 -0.51
CA TYR A 29 6.72 -2.26 0.23
C TYR A 29 7.58 -1.08 0.68
N GLU A 30 8.76 -1.33 1.27
CA GLU A 30 9.68 -0.28 1.69
C GLU A 30 10.15 0.58 0.49
N LYS A 31 10.42 -0.06 -0.66
CA LYS A 31 10.73 0.68 -1.89
C LYS A 31 9.54 1.53 -2.35
N ALA A 32 8.32 0.98 -2.29
CA ALA A 32 7.10 1.73 -2.59
C ALA A 32 6.96 2.98 -1.72
N LEU A 33 7.20 2.84 -0.41
CA LEU A 33 7.19 3.96 0.53
C LEU A 33 8.28 4.96 0.19
N GLN A 34 9.53 4.53 0.01
CA GLN A 34 10.62 5.43 -0.37
C GLN A 34 10.30 6.25 -1.62
N SER A 35 9.79 5.61 -2.68
CA SER A 35 9.36 6.30 -3.90
C SER A 35 8.18 7.25 -3.63
N TYR A 36 7.23 6.86 -2.78
CA TYR A 36 6.10 7.71 -2.38
C TYR A 36 6.56 8.98 -1.66
N ASN A 37 7.47 8.86 -0.69
CA ASN A 37 7.97 10.00 0.08
C ASN A 37 8.92 10.87 -0.72
N SER A 38 9.59 10.29 -1.71
CA SER A 38 10.37 11.03 -2.71
C SER A 38 9.49 11.73 -3.77
N GLY A 39 8.16 11.64 -3.67
CA GLY A 39 7.21 12.23 -4.62
C GLY A 39 7.16 11.53 -5.98
N LYS A 40 7.81 10.37 -6.13
CA LYS A 40 7.78 9.54 -7.34
C LYS A 40 6.49 8.73 -7.40
N TYR A 41 5.35 9.41 -7.44
CA TYR A 41 4.03 8.80 -7.28
C TYR A 41 3.72 7.71 -8.31
N SER A 42 4.21 7.83 -9.55
CA SER A 42 4.00 6.80 -10.59
C SER A 42 4.67 5.47 -10.22
N GLU A 43 5.94 5.51 -9.78
CA GLU A 43 6.66 4.32 -9.33
C GLU A 43 6.04 3.75 -8.05
N ALA A 44 5.70 4.63 -7.09
CA ALA A 44 5.06 4.23 -5.84
C ALA A 44 3.74 3.51 -6.09
N VAL A 45 2.86 4.06 -6.95
CA VAL A 45 1.58 3.44 -7.30
C VAL A 45 1.79 2.06 -7.93
N LYS A 46 2.76 1.92 -8.84
CA LYS A 46 3.07 0.62 -9.47
C LYS A 46 3.47 -0.41 -8.42
N LEU A 47 4.40 -0.07 -7.54
CA LEU A 47 4.90 -0.98 -6.50
C LEU A 47 3.81 -1.32 -5.47
N LEU A 48 3.03 -0.32 -5.04
CA LEU A 48 1.92 -0.53 -4.11
C LEU A 48 0.80 -1.38 -4.72
N LYS A 49 0.49 -1.24 -6.02
CA LYS A 49 -0.50 -2.09 -6.70
C LYS A 49 -0.08 -3.57 -6.70
N GLU A 50 1.20 -3.88 -6.90
CA GLU A 50 1.69 -5.26 -6.78
C GLU A 50 1.67 -5.77 -5.34
N TYR A 51 1.94 -4.89 -4.37
CA TYR A 51 1.85 -5.21 -2.95
C TYR A 51 0.42 -5.60 -2.53
N VAL A 52 -0.59 -4.78 -2.87
CA VAL A 52 -1.97 -4.99 -2.43
C VAL A 52 -2.64 -6.23 -3.04
N LYS A 53 -2.17 -6.72 -4.21
CA LYS A 53 -2.61 -7.99 -4.80
C LYS A 53 -2.33 -9.19 -3.89
N LYS A 54 -1.25 -9.12 -3.10
CA LYS A 54 -0.81 -10.19 -2.19
C LYS A 54 -1.26 -9.91 -0.76
N ASN A 55 -1.20 -8.65 -0.34
CA ASN A 55 -1.49 -8.19 1.01
C ASN A 55 -2.48 -7.03 0.97
N PRO A 56 -3.79 -7.31 1.06
CA PRO A 56 -4.78 -6.25 1.17
C PRO A 56 -4.54 -5.42 2.44
N ASP A 57 -4.08 -4.18 2.27
CA ASP A 57 -3.76 -3.25 3.38
C ASP A 57 -4.41 -1.89 3.11
N PRO A 58 -5.30 -1.40 4.00
CA PRO A 58 -5.99 -0.14 3.81
C PRO A 58 -5.02 1.05 3.68
N ALA A 59 -3.85 1.01 4.35
CA ALA A 59 -2.84 2.06 4.21
C ALA A 59 -2.26 2.10 2.80
N ALA A 60 -1.91 0.94 2.23
CA ALA A 60 -1.42 0.83 0.86
C ALA A 60 -2.48 1.27 -0.16
N TYR A 61 -3.74 0.83 -0.04
CA TYR A 61 -4.84 1.31 -0.89
C TYR A 61 -4.99 2.83 -0.83
N TYR A 62 -4.93 3.42 0.37
CA TYR A 62 -4.98 4.86 0.55
C TYR A 62 -3.80 5.58 -0.15
N ARG A 63 -2.57 5.07 -0.02
CA ARG A 63 -1.39 5.65 -0.68
C ARG A 63 -1.47 5.54 -2.21
N ILE A 64 -2.05 4.47 -2.74
CA ILE A 64 -2.33 4.35 -4.18
C ILE A 64 -3.29 5.45 -4.61
N GLY A 65 -4.41 5.59 -3.89
CA GLY A 65 -5.40 6.64 -4.14
C GLY A 65 -4.77 8.04 -4.14
N TYR A 66 -3.95 8.35 -3.14
CA TYR A 66 -3.26 9.64 -3.05
C TYR A 66 -2.21 9.83 -4.16
N GLY A 67 -1.44 8.79 -4.49
CA GLY A 67 -0.48 8.82 -5.59
C GLY A 67 -1.17 9.11 -6.93
N LEU A 68 -2.29 8.44 -7.20
CA LEU A 68 -3.12 8.68 -8.39
C LEU A 68 -3.71 10.08 -8.42
N TYR A 69 -4.16 10.60 -7.28
CA TYR A 69 -4.62 12.00 -7.15
C TYR A 69 -3.52 12.99 -7.55
N LYS A 70 -2.28 12.78 -7.08
CA LYS A 70 -1.12 13.62 -7.45
C LYS A 70 -0.77 13.53 -8.93
N LEU A 71 -1.03 12.38 -9.55
CA LEU A 71 -0.89 12.17 -10.99
C LEU A 71 -2.11 12.66 -11.79
N ARG A 72 -3.10 13.28 -11.14
CA ARG A 72 -4.36 13.77 -11.73
C ARG A 72 -5.26 12.67 -12.31
N ASN A 73 -5.06 11.42 -11.91
CA ASN A 73 -5.96 10.31 -12.24
C ASN A 73 -7.04 10.18 -11.16
N PHE A 74 -8.01 11.11 -11.19
CA PHE A 74 -9.00 11.26 -10.11
C PHE A 74 -10.04 10.12 -10.05
N GLU A 75 -10.38 9.54 -11.21
CA GLU A 75 -11.35 8.45 -11.28
C GLU A 75 -10.83 7.21 -10.55
N GLU A 76 -9.67 6.72 -10.96
CA GLU A 76 -9.03 5.56 -10.32
C GLU A 76 -8.66 5.87 -8.86
N SER A 77 -8.21 7.10 -8.57
CA SER A 77 -7.92 7.54 -7.20
C SER A 77 -9.10 7.33 -6.24
N ASN A 78 -10.30 7.72 -6.67
CA ASN A 78 -11.52 7.56 -5.88
C ASN A 78 -11.87 6.10 -5.63
N GLU A 79 -11.61 5.21 -6.58
CA GLU A 79 -11.82 3.77 -6.40
C GLU A 79 -10.91 3.22 -5.31
N TYR A 80 -9.61 3.52 -5.35
CA TYR A 80 -8.66 3.05 -4.33
C TYR A 80 -8.95 3.61 -2.94
N PHE A 81 -9.47 4.84 -2.84
CA PHE A 81 -9.94 5.36 -1.56
C PHE A 81 -11.18 4.63 -1.03
N LYS A 82 -12.11 4.25 -1.90
CA LYS A 82 -13.27 3.42 -1.51
C LYS A 82 -12.80 2.05 -1.02
N GLU A 83 -11.87 1.41 -1.70
CA GLU A 83 -11.29 0.12 -1.28
C GLU A 83 -10.62 0.23 0.10
N ALA A 84 -9.84 1.30 0.34
CA ALA A 84 -9.25 1.54 1.67
C ALA A 84 -10.32 1.65 2.77
N TYR A 85 -11.43 2.35 2.49
CA TYR A 85 -12.56 2.48 3.41
C TYR A 85 -13.31 1.15 3.63
N LEU A 86 -13.50 0.36 2.57
CA LEU A 86 -14.15 -0.96 2.69
C LEU A 86 -13.35 -1.92 3.56
N ILE A 87 -12.02 -1.82 3.57
CA ILE A 87 -11.14 -2.63 4.42
C ILE A 87 -11.08 -2.08 5.85
N ASP A 88 -10.84 -0.79 6.03
CA ASP A 88 -10.85 -0.12 7.34
C ASP A 88 -11.62 1.20 7.24
N PRO A 89 -12.85 1.27 7.81
CA PRO A 89 -13.69 2.46 7.77
C PRO A 89 -13.04 3.72 8.36
N SER A 90 -11.96 3.61 9.13
CA SER A 90 -11.22 4.77 9.63
C SER A 90 -10.45 5.52 8.53
N TYR A 91 -10.25 4.91 7.36
CA TYR A 91 -9.76 5.57 6.14
C TYR A 91 -10.87 6.28 5.35
N SER A 92 -12.09 6.37 5.92
CA SER A 92 -13.20 7.14 5.34
C SER A 92 -12.78 8.55 4.99
N ILE A 93 -12.95 8.89 3.72
CA ILE A 93 -13.05 10.27 3.27
C ILE A 93 -14.35 10.81 3.91
N GLY A 94 -14.24 11.55 5.01
CA GLY A 94 -15.41 12.16 5.65
C GLY A 94 -16.12 13.14 4.69
N PRO A 95 -17.25 13.74 5.08
CA PRO A 95 -17.96 14.73 4.26
C PRO A 95 -17.09 15.96 3.89
N THR A 96 -15.96 16.14 4.58
CA THR A 96 -14.93 17.16 4.32
C THR A 96 -13.91 16.77 3.25
N GLY A 97 -13.92 15.53 2.73
CA GLY A 97 -12.93 15.08 1.76
C GLY A 97 -11.60 14.59 2.36
N VAL A 98 -11.49 14.45 3.69
CA VAL A 98 -10.24 14.03 4.37
C VAL A 98 -10.40 12.74 5.20
N PRO A 99 -9.40 11.84 5.18
CA PRO A 99 -9.39 10.63 6.00
C PRO A 99 -9.30 10.93 7.49
N LYS A 100 -10.07 10.21 8.30
CA LYS A 100 -9.99 10.30 9.77
C LYS A 100 -8.69 9.72 10.32
N LYS A 101 -8.09 8.73 9.63
CA LYS A 101 -6.82 8.10 10.00
C LYS A 101 -5.83 8.21 8.83
N TYR A 102 -4.68 8.81 9.13
CA TYR A 102 -3.53 8.79 8.23
C TYR A 102 -2.64 7.59 8.58
N PRO A 103 -2.11 6.87 7.58
CA PRO A 103 -1.17 5.80 7.86
C PRO A 103 0.06 6.39 8.55
N LYS A 104 0.39 5.87 9.75
CA LYS A 104 1.37 6.43 10.69
C LYS A 104 2.81 6.46 10.18
N ALA A 105 3.13 5.73 9.11
CA ALA A 105 4.46 5.78 8.49
C ALA A 105 4.51 6.91 7.46
N GLU A 106 5.35 7.91 7.68
CA GLU A 106 5.65 8.98 6.71
C GLU A 106 4.52 9.97 6.38
N MET A 107 4.67 11.12 7.04
CA MET A 107 4.17 12.42 6.63
C MET A 107 4.53 12.71 5.16
N ALA A 108 3.70 12.27 4.22
CA ALA A 108 3.56 12.99 2.96
C ALA A 108 2.86 14.33 3.25
N PRO A 109 3.23 15.42 2.55
CA PRO A 109 2.68 16.73 2.81
C PRO A 109 1.15 16.66 2.76
N LYS A 110 0.50 17.35 3.71
CA LYS A 110 -0.94 17.57 3.73
C LYS A 110 -1.41 17.76 2.28
N PRO A 111 -2.49 17.10 1.81
CA PRO A 111 -3.13 17.57 0.59
C PRO A 111 -3.27 19.06 0.80
N ALA A 112 -2.58 19.87 -0.03
CA ALA A 112 -2.76 21.29 0.02
C ALA A 112 -4.26 21.45 -0.14
N GLU A 113 -4.94 21.86 0.94
CA GLU A 113 -6.34 22.20 0.91
C GLU A 113 -6.45 23.09 -0.31
N GLY A 114 -7.10 22.55 -1.35
CA GLY A 114 -7.35 23.32 -2.54
C GLY A 114 -8.05 24.55 -2.01
N LYS A 115 -7.37 25.69 -2.10
CA LYS A 115 -8.04 26.98 -2.22
C LYS A 115 -8.79 26.91 -3.55
N ALA A 116 -9.83 26.08 -3.61
CA ALA A 116 -10.85 26.12 -4.62
C ALA A 116 -11.79 27.23 -4.17
N SER A 117 -11.31 28.44 -4.48
CA SER A 117 -12.09 29.61 -4.84
C SER A 117 -13.25 29.97 -3.94
N GLN A 118 -13.01 31.03 -3.17
CA GLN A 118 -13.97 32.12 -3.08
C GLN A 118 -14.58 32.37 -4.48
N LYS A 119 -15.89 32.16 -4.60
CA LYS A 119 -16.75 33.03 -5.38
C LYS A 119 -18.16 32.98 -4.83
#